data_AF-A0A2T2S022-F1
#
_entry.id   AF-A0A2T2S022-F1
#
_cell.length_a   1.000
_cell.length_b   1.000
_cell.length_c   1.000
_cell.angle_alpha   90.00
_cell.angle_beta   90.00
_cell.angle_gamma   90.00
#
_symmetry.space_group_name_H-M   'P 1'
#
loop_
_entity.id
_entity.type
_entity.pdbx_description
1 polymer ?
#
loop_
_entity_poly.entity_id
_entity_poly.type
_entity_poly.pdbx_seq_one_letter_code
_entity_poly.pdbx_strand_id
1 'polypeptide(L)'
;MPQALRWLAPAAVIATIATAAPSPAVAQPSSPQPAPNTLSVTGHGTERIPAQKAQVRLGVELQDETAQQVQQRVAERTAAVVEVLRQREVKRLQTQGVSLRPRYQETDSQRQLVGYRGSNTVSFRTDADETGAILDAAVQAGATRIEQVNLTATQDAIAEARQQALREAVRNARQQAQAVLDELGLSQQEVRRIQIQDADAPRPRPLAAAAARAETANAATPVVGGEQAVEAAVTLEIGY
;
A
#
# COMPACT_ATOMS: atom_id res chain seq x y z
N MET A 1 -95.94 -62.29 51.41
CA MET A 1 -94.77 -63.20 51.58
C MET A 1 -94.95 -64.36 50.59
N PRO A 2 -93.92 -64.95 49.96
CA PRO A 2 -92.47 -64.74 50.06
C PRO A 2 -91.74 -64.48 48.70
N GLN A 3 -90.41 -64.45 48.79
CA GLN A 3 -89.28 -64.26 47.86
C GLN A 3 -89.39 -64.72 46.38
N ALA A 4 -88.66 -64.05 45.48
CA ALA A 4 -87.71 -64.69 44.54
C ALA A 4 -86.77 -63.71 43.79
N LEU A 5 -85.55 -64.21 43.59
CA LEU A 5 -84.32 -63.78 42.94
C LEU A 5 -84.42 -63.40 41.44
N ARG A 6 -83.70 -62.37 40.94
CA ARG A 6 -83.17 -62.30 39.55
C ARG A 6 -81.85 -61.53 39.48
N TRP A 7 -80.88 -62.11 38.78
CA TRP A 7 -79.55 -61.57 38.42
C TRP A 7 -79.62 -60.66 37.18
N LEU A 8 -78.66 -59.74 37.00
CA LEU A 8 -78.08 -59.32 35.71
C LEU A 8 -76.75 -58.57 35.92
N ALA A 9 -75.78 -58.84 35.05
CA ALA A 9 -74.35 -58.50 35.13
C ALA A 9 -74.01 -57.02 34.77
N PRO A 10 -72.87 -56.46 35.26
CA PRO A 10 -72.38 -55.16 34.79
C PRO A 10 -71.41 -55.27 33.60
N ALA A 11 -71.55 -54.35 32.65
CA ALA A 11 -70.72 -54.19 31.45
C ALA A 11 -69.35 -53.54 31.76
N ALA A 12 -68.30 -54.03 31.08
CA ALA A 12 -66.93 -53.52 31.20
C ALA A 12 -66.69 -52.30 30.29
N VAL A 13 -66.09 -51.25 30.85
CA VAL A 13 -65.64 -50.03 30.14
C VAL A 13 -64.12 -50.12 29.98
N ILE A 14 -63.63 -50.03 28.74
CA ILE A 14 -62.20 -50.02 28.39
C ILE A 14 -61.69 -48.58 28.45
N ALA A 15 -60.73 -48.31 29.33
CA ALA A 15 -60.05 -47.01 29.47
C ALA A 15 -58.69 -47.04 28.74
N THR A 16 -58.52 -46.16 27.75
CA THR A 16 -57.27 -45.97 26.99
C THR A 16 -56.28 -45.09 27.77
N ILE A 17 -55.08 -45.61 28.01
CA ILE A 17 -53.97 -44.90 28.66
C ILE A 17 -53.16 -44.16 27.60
N ALA A 18 -53.11 -42.82 27.68
CA ALA A 18 -52.28 -41.98 26.81
C ALA A 18 -50.85 -41.88 27.36
N THR A 19 -49.86 -42.31 26.59
CA THR A 19 -48.43 -42.20 26.91
C THR A 19 -47.90 -40.82 26.53
N ALA A 20 -47.47 -40.03 27.52
CA ALA A 20 -46.83 -38.73 27.30
C ALA A 20 -45.34 -38.92 26.95
N ALA A 21 -44.93 -38.46 25.76
CA ALA A 21 -43.54 -38.45 25.34
C ALA A 21 -42.76 -37.26 25.98
N PRO A 22 -41.49 -37.45 26.39
CA PRO A 22 -40.66 -36.37 26.93
C PRO A 22 -40.31 -35.36 25.83
N SER A 23 -40.56 -34.08 26.09
CA SER A 23 -40.21 -32.98 25.18
C SER A 23 -38.71 -32.70 25.22
N PRO A 24 -38.07 -32.32 24.08
CA PRO A 24 -36.65 -32.00 24.04
C PRO A 24 -36.38 -30.70 24.80
N ALA A 25 -35.41 -30.73 25.71
CA ALA A 25 -34.92 -29.53 26.39
C ALA A 25 -34.22 -28.62 25.37
N VAL A 26 -34.84 -27.49 25.02
CA VAL A 26 -34.22 -26.44 24.20
C VAL A 26 -33.15 -25.76 25.06
N ALA A 27 -31.89 -25.82 24.61
CA ALA A 27 -30.80 -25.09 25.23
C ALA A 27 -31.13 -23.58 25.24
N GLN A 28 -31.17 -22.97 26.43
CA GLN A 28 -31.40 -21.53 26.54
C GLN A 28 -30.21 -20.78 25.93
N PRO A 29 -30.43 -19.78 25.06
CA PRO A 29 -29.37 -18.93 24.55
C PRO A 29 -28.73 -18.17 25.72
N SER A 30 -27.40 -18.27 25.84
CA SER A 30 -26.61 -17.48 26.78
C SER A 30 -26.97 -16.01 26.59
N SER A 31 -27.39 -15.34 27.67
CA SER A 31 -27.68 -13.91 27.64
C SER A 31 -26.46 -13.14 27.12
N PRO A 32 -26.62 -12.24 26.14
CA PRO A 32 -25.50 -11.41 25.67
C PRO A 32 -25.02 -10.54 26.83
N GLN A 33 -23.76 -10.73 27.23
CA GLN A 33 -23.11 -9.92 28.24
C GLN A 33 -23.16 -8.44 27.78
N PRO A 34 -23.48 -7.47 28.66
CA PRO A 34 -23.51 -6.06 28.27
C PRO A 34 -22.16 -5.67 27.69
N ALA A 35 -22.17 -5.04 26.50
CA ALA A 35 -20.94 -4.52 25.92
C ALA A 35 -20.36 -3.45 26.87
N PRO A 36 -19.06 -3.52 27.21
CA PRO A 36 -18.45 -2.53 28.08
C PRO A 36 -18.53 -1.14 27.45
N ASN A 37 -18.76 -0.12 28.28
CA ASN A 37 -18.66 1.28 27.87
C ASN A 37 -17.24 1.55 27.37
N THR A 38 -17.11 1.99 26.13
CA THR A 38 -15.83 2.21 25.48
C THR A 38 -15.85 3.47 24.64
N LEU A 39 -14.72 4.16 24.62
CA LEU A 39 -14.41 5.29 23.75
C LEU A 39 -13.43 4.80 22.69
N SER A 40 -13.82 4.89 21.42
CA SER A 40 -12.92 4.65 20.30
C SER A 40 -12.36 5.97 19.81
N VAL A 41 -11.03 6.10 19.80
CA VAL A 41 -10.32 7.31 19.37
C VAL A 41 -9.21 6.92 18.41
N THR A 42 -9.03 7.70 17.34
CA THR A 42 -7.92 7.52 16.41
C THR A 42 -6.99 8.72 16.51
N GLY A 43 -5.75 8.46 16.89
CA GLY A 43 -4.69 9.44 16.89
C GLY A 43 -3.82 9.32 15.65
N HIS A 44 -3.31 10.46 15.20
CA HIS A 44 -2.43 10.56 14.04
C HIS A 44 -1.06 11.13 14.45
N GLY A 45 -0.01 10.65 13.80
CA GLY A 45 1.34 11.17 13.94
C GLY A 45 2.02 11.31 12.58
N THR A 46 2.95 12.26 12.46
CA THR A 46 3.61 12.57 11.20
C THR A 46 5.04 13.04 11.47
N GLU A 47 6.01 12.28 10.96
CA GLU A 47 7.42 12.67 10.99
C GLU A 47 7.87 13.06 9.57
N ARG A 48 8.63 14.15 9.42
CA ARG A 48 9.20 14.55 8.12
C ARG A 48 10.69 14.29 8.09
N ILE A 49 11.16 13.61 7.04
CA ILE A 49 12.56 13.22 6.87
C ILE A 49 13.08 13.56 5.47
N PRO A 50 14.37 13.88 5.31
CA PRO A 50 14.93 14.24 4.00
C PRO A 50 15.00 13.03 3.05
N ALA A 51 14.58 13.22 1.80
CA ALA A 51 14.67 12.22 0.74
C ALA A 51 16.06 12.23 0.08
N GLN A 52 16.97 11.41 0.62
CA GLN A 52 18.40 11.41 0.24
C GLN A 52 18.78 10.39 -0.84
N LYS A 53 17.89 9.47 -1.21
CA LYS A 53 18.13 8.45 -2.24
C LYS A 53 17.25 8.70 -3.45
N ALA A 54 17.70 8.28 -4.61
CA ALA A 54 16.92 8.25 -5.84
C ALA A 54 16.79 6.82 -6.37
N GLN A 55 15.57 6.42 -6.74
CA GLN A 55 15.31 5.26 -7.58
C GLN A 55 15.01 5.77 -8.98
N VAL A 56 15.89 5.45 -9.92
CA VAL A 56 15.79 5.90 -11.32
C VAL A 56 15.37 4.73 -12.20
N ARG A 57 14.56 5.03 -13.21
CA ARG A 57 14.26 4.17 -14.35
C ARG A 57 14.53 4.93 -15.64
N LEU A 58 15.40 4.39 -16.47
CA LEU A 58 15.76 4.95 -17.77
C LEU A 58 15.75 3.87 -18.85
N GLY A 59 15.58 4.28 -20.09
CA GLY A 59 15.50 3.38 -21.23
C GLY A 59 16.24 3.89 -22.44
N VAL A 60 16.64 2.94 -23.27
CA VAL A 60 17.05 3.14 -24.64
C VAL A 60 15.89 2.71 -25.51
N GLU A 61 15.32 3.63 -26.28
CA GLU A 61 14.29 3.39 -27.29
C GLU A 61 14.79 3.86 -28.65
N LEU A 62 14.73 2.97 -29.64
CA LEU A 62 15.17 3.22 -31.03
C LEU A 62 14.17 2.62 -32.02
N GLN A 63 14.31 3.01 -33.28
CA GLN A 63 13.50 2.54 -34.41
C GLN A 63 14.33 2.38 -35.68
N ASP A 64 13.98 1.36 -36.48
CA ASP A 64 14.57 1.05 -37.80
C ASP A 64 13.55 0.33 -38.68
N GLU A 65 13.92 0.13 -39.94
CA GLU A 65 13.17 -0.63 -40.93
C GLU A 65 13.06 -2.12 -40.57
N THR A 66 14.09 -2.72 -39.96
CA THR A 66 14.11 -4.15 -39.64
C THR A 66 14.21 -4.42 -38.13
N ALA A 67 13.55 -5.49 -37.69
CA ALA A 67 13.58 -5.96 -36.30
C ALA A 67 15.02 -6.23 -35.80
N GLN A 68 15.86 -6.80 -36.66
CA GLN A 68 17.24 -7.15 -36.34
C GLN A 68 18.10 -5.91 -36.08
N GLN A 69 18.01 -4.89 -36.95
CA GLN A 69 18.74 -3.63 -36.75
C GLN A 69 18.32 -2.95 -35.45
N VAL A 70 17.01 -2.89 -35.16
CA VAL A 70 16.52 -2.33 -33.90
C VAL A 70 17.09 -3.08 -32.70
N GLN A 71 16.99 -4.41 -32.70
CA GLN A 71 17.44 -5.23 -31.58
C GLN A 71 18.94 -5.04 -31.33
N GLN A 72 19.76 -5.07 -32.38
CA GLN A 72 21.21 -4.90 -32.26
C GLN A 72 21.58 -3.52 -31.72
N ARG A 73 21.03 -2.44 -32.31
CA ARG A 73 21.38 -1.08 -31.89
C ARG A 73 20.87 -0.75 -30.48
N VAL A 74 19.71 -1.26 -30.09
CA VAL A 74 19.21 -1.12 -28.71
C VAL A 74 20.15 -1.84 -27.75
N ALA A 75 20.56 -3.08 -28.05
CA ALA A 75 21.47 -3.83 -27.20
C ALA A 75 22.84 -3.13 -27.04
N GLU A 76 23.43 -2.65 -28.13
CA GLU A 76 24.71 -1.93 -28.12
C GLU A 76 24.64 -0.65 -27.27
N ARG A 77 23.61 0.19 -27.48
CA ARG A 77 23.44 1.42 -26.70
C ARG A 77 23.12 1.13 -25.23
N THR A 78 22.28 0.14 -24.94
CA THR A 78 22.00 -0.23 -23.55
C THR A 78 23.25 -0.76 -22.85
N ALA A 79 24.11 -1.51 -23.55
CA ALA A 79 25.38 -1.97 -22.98
C ALA A 79 26.29 -0.80 -22.60
N ALA A 80 26.41 0.22 -23.47
CA ALA A 80 27.17 1.43 -23.16
C ALA A 80 26.60 2.19 -21.95
N VAL A 81 25.28 2.32 -21.86
CA VAL A 81 24.60 2.94 -20.70
C VAL A 81 24.85 2.15 -19.42
N VAL A 82 24.70 0.82 -19.45
CA VAL A 82 24.95 -0.05 -18.29
C VAL A 82 26.39 0.07 -17.79
N GLU A 83 27.35 0.19 -18.71
CA GLU A 83 28.76 0.35 -18.35
C GLU A 83 29.02 1.68 -17.63
N VAL A 84 28.48 2.80 -18.15
CA VAL A 84 28.55 4.09 -17.46
C VAL A 84 27.90 4.03 -16.08
N LEU A 85 26.74 3.38 -15.96
CA LEU A 85 26.06 3.21 -14.67
C LEU A 85 26.91 2.40 -13.67
N ARG A 86 27.62 1.36 -14.12
CA ARG A 86 28.55 0.59 -13.27
C ARG A 86 29.74 1.42 -12.82
N GLN A 87 30.31 2.24 -13.71
CA GLN A 87 31.42 3.14 -13.38
C GLN A 87 31.01 4.22 -12.36
N ARG A 88 29.73 4.59 -12.34
CA ARG A 88 29.13 5.48 -11.33
C ARG A 88 28.72 4.73 -10.04
N GLU A 89 29.09 3.46 -9.91
CA GLU A 89 28.89 2.62 -8.72
C GLU A 89 27.44 2.54 -8.20
N VAL A 90 26.47 2.73 -9.11
CA VAL A 90 25.05 2.72 -8.75
C VAL A 90 24.63 1.37 -8.15
N LYS A 91 23.67 1.41 -7.23
CA LYS A 91 23.20 0.22 -6.52
C LYS A 91 21.97 -0.37 -7.19
N ARG A 92 21.75 -1.67 -7.02
CA ARG A 92 20.57 -2.39 -7.53
C ARG A 92 20.30 -2.14 -9.03
N LEU A 93 21.38 -2.10 -9.82
CA LEU A 93 21.30 -1.98 -11.27
C LEU A 93 20.69 -3.26 -11.86
N GLN A 94 19.57 -3.13 -12.56
CA GLN A 94 18.83 -4.25 -13.11
C GLN A 94 18.06 -3.85 -14.37
N THR A 95 17.94 -4.76 -15.32
CA THR A 95 17.03 -4.62 -16.47
C THR A 95 15.59 -4.84 -16.00
N GLN A 96 14.71 -3.92 -16.36
CA GLN A 96 13.28 -3.95 -16.01
C GLN A 96 12.43 -4.55 -17.13
N GLY A 97 12.84 -4.40 -18.38
CA GLY A 97 12.10 -4.94 -19.51
C GLY A 97 12.78 -4.67 -20.84
N VAL A 98 12.52 -5.55 -21.80
CA VAL A 98 12.95 -5.43 -23.18
C VAL A 98 11.73 -5.63 -24.06
N SER A 99 11.53 -4.77 -25.05
CA SER A 99 10.42 -4.88 -25.98
C SER A 99 10.85 -4.61 -27.41
N LEU A 100 10.22 -5.31 -28.35
CA LEU A 100 10.39 -5.08 -29.78
C LEU A 100 9.00 -5.20 -30.41
N ARG A 101 8.56 -4.14 -31.09
CA ARG A 101 7.21 -4.04 -31.63
C ARG A 101 7.25 -3.51 -33.06
N PRO A 102 6.48 -4.08 -33.99
CA PRO A 102 6.31 -3.49 -35.31
C PRO A 102 5.62 -2.13 -35.21
N ARG A 103 6.04 -1.21 -36.07
CA ARG A 103 5.39 0.09 -36.29
C ARG A 103 4.60 0.04 -37.57
N TYR A 104 3.35 0.45 -37.48
CA TYR A 104 2.49 0.56 -38.64
C TYR A 104 2.05 2.01 -38.83
N GLN A 105 1.83 2.38 -40.08
CA GLN A 105 1.18 3.62 -40.47
C GLN A 105 -0.19 3.27 -41.04
N GLU A 106 -1.21 4.00 -40.60
CA GLU A 106 -2.56 3.89 -41.15
C GLU A 106 -2.73 4.94 -42.24
N THR A 107 -3.17 4.51 -43.43
CA THR A 107 -3.48 5.39 -44.55
C THR A 107 -4.81 4.94 -45.15
N ASP A 108 -5.79 5.84 -45.22
CA ASP A 108 -7.09 5.76 -45.93
C ASP A 108 -7.57 4.34 -46.31
N SER A 109 -7.67 3.44 -45.32
CA SER A 109 -8.16 2.03 -45.35
C SER A 109 -7.15 0.89 -45.27
N GLN A 110 -5.83 1.13 -45.12
CA GLN A 110 -4.83 0.06 -44.98
C GLN A 110 -3.78 0.34 -43.89
N ARG A 111 -3.33 -0.75 -43.24
CA ARG A 111 -2.28 -0.75 -42.22
C ARG A 111 -0.96 -1.21 -42.83
N GLN A 112 -0.05 -0.28 -43.12
CA GLN A 112 1.25 -0.57 -43.72
C GLN A 112 2.34 -0.69 -42.64
N LEU A 113 3.14 -1.75 -42.69
CA LEU A 113 4.33 -1.88 -41.84
C LEU A 113 5.38 -0.86 -42.30
N VAL A 114 5.82 0.00 -41.40
CA VAL A 114 6.82 1.06 -41.67
C VAL A 114 8.12 0.89 -40.90
N GLY A 115 8.25 -0.20 -40.15
CA GLY A 115 9.46 -0.57 -39.43
C GLY A 115 9.17 -1.19 -38.07
N TYR A 116 10.13 -1.07 -37.17
CA TYR A 116 10.10 -1.62 -35.83
C TYR A 116 10.57 -0.57 -34.83
N ARG A 117 10.09 -0.70 -33.59
CA ARG A 117 10.55 0.05 -32.44
C ARG A 117 10.95 -0.92 -31.35
N GLY A 118 12.11 -0.70 -30.77
CA GLY A 118 12.63 -1.51 -29.69
C GLY A 118 12.97 -0.64 -28.51
N SER A 119 12.78 -1.17 -27.32
CA SER A 119 13.18 -0.52 -26.09
C SER A 119 13.81 -1.50 -25.12
N ASN A 120 14.75 -1.00 -24.33
CA ASN A 120 15.31 -1.72 -23.19
C ASN A 120 15.42 -0.73 -22.03
N THR A 121 14.78 -1.07 -20.92
CA THR A 121 14.65 -0.21 -19.74
C THR A 121 15.43 -0.83 -18.59
N VAL A 122 16.26 -0.01 -17.93
CA VAL A 122 17.02 -0.37 -16.74
C VAL A 122 16.60 0.50 -15.56
N SER A 123 16.82 -0.02 -14.34
CA SER A 123 16.60 0.73 -13.10
C SER A 123 17.79 0.59 -12.18
N PHE A 124 18.03 1.62 -11.36
CA PHE A 124 19.09 1.63 -10.36
C PHE A 124 18.75 2.59 -9.22
N ARG A 125 19.50 2.49 -8.12
CA ARG A 125 19.49 3.41 -6.99
C ARG A 125 20.82 4.16 -6.89
N THR A 126 20.73 5.42 -6.53
CA THR A 126 21.88 6.30 -6.27
C THR A 126 21.47 7.35 -5.22
N ASP A 127 22.39 8.23 -4.86
CA ASP A 127 22.13 9.35 -3.98
C ASP A 127 21.46 10.49 -4.75
N ALA A 128 20.59 11.24 -4.07
CA ALA A 128 19.74 12.24 -4.72
C ALA A 128 20.56 13.36 -5.39
N ASP A 129 21.68 13.73 -4.77
CA ASP A 129 22.66 14.72 -5.23
C ASP A 129 23.47 14.23 -6.45
N GLU A 130 23.80 12.94 -6.53
CA GLU A 130 24.52 12.37 -7.66
C GLU A 130 23.63 12.13 -8.89
N THR A 131 22.31 12.12 -8.69
CA THR A 131 21.34 11.69 -9.71
C THR A 131 21.44 12.50 -10.99
N GLY A 132 21.59 13.83 -10.90
CA GLY A 132 21.69 14.71 -12.07
C GLY A 132 22.87 14.34 -12.97
N ALA A 133 24.07 14.26 -12.39
CA ALA A 133 25.29 13.91 -13.12
C ALA A 133 25.25 12.51 -13.74
N ILE A 134 24.61 11.55 -13.06
CA ILE A 134 24.44 10.19 -13.59
C ILE A 134 23.45 10.16 -14.76
N LEU A 135 22.35 10.91 -14.67
CA LEU A 135 21.39 11.03 -15.77
C LEU A 135 22.05 11.64 -17.01
N ASP A 136 22.82 12.71 -16.84
CA ASP A 136 23.50 13.37 -17.96
C ASP A 136 24.52 12.42 -18.62
N ALA A 137 25.30 11.69 -17.82
CA ALA A 137 26.23 10.68 -18.32
C ALA A 137 25.52 9.52 -19.04
N ALA A 138 24.37 9.07 -18.53
CA ALA A 138 23.58 8.02 -19.18
C ALA A 138 22.99 8.49 -20.52
N VAL A 139 22.54 9.74 -20.62
CA VAL A 139 22.06 10.34 -21.87
C VAL A 139 23.19 10.44 -22.89
N GLN A 140 24.37 10.90 -22.47
CA GLN A 140 25.58 10.94 -23.32
C GLN A 140 25.98 9.53 -23.81
N ALA A 141 25.79 8.50 -22.99
CA ALA A 141 26.06 7.11 -23.34
C ALA A 141 24.99 6.47 -24.26
N GLY A 142 23.86 7.14 -24.50
CA GLY A 142 22.83 6.70 -25.44
C GLY A 142 21.47 6.36 -24.83
N ALA A 143 21.22 6.66 -23.55
CA ALA A 143 19.88 6.64 -22.99
C ALA A 143 19.01 7.69 -23.71
N THR A 144 17.85 7.29 -24.19
CA THR A 144 16.94 8.19 -24.93
C THR A 144 15.67 8.53 -24.16
N ARG A 145 15.45 7.88 -23.01
CA ARG A 145 14.26 8.07 -22.19
C ARG A 145 14.60 8.01 -20.70
N ILE A 146 14.23 9.04 -19.97
CA ILE A 146 14.16 8.99 -18.50
C ILE A 146 12.69 8.77 -18.17
N GLU A 147 12.36 7.57 -17.70
CA GLU A 147 10.96 7.20 -17.46
C GLU A 147 10.47 7.68 -16.09
N GLN A 148 11.32 7.56 -15.07
CA GLN A 148 10.95 7.91 -13.70
C GLN A 148 12.18 8.22 -12.85
N VAL A 149 12.09 9.26 -12.04
CA VAL A 149 13.02 9.54 -10.94
C VAL A 149 12.17 9.66 -9.67
N ASN A 150 12.32 8.71 -8.76
CA ASN A 150 11.61 8.70 -7.49
C ASN A 150 12.60 8.90 -6.35
N LEU A 151 12.54 10.06 -5.72
CA LEU A 151 13.32 10.34 -4.51
C LEU A 151 12.69 9.58 -3.34
N THR A 152 13.50 9.21 -2.36
CA THR A 152 13.05 8.53 -1.13
C THR A 152 14.07 8.70 -0.03
N ALA A 153 13.61 8.70 1.22
CA ALA A 153 14.50 8.61 2.37
C ALA A 153 15.18 7.22 2.45
N THR A 154 16.22 7.11 3.27
CA THR A 154 16.85 5.80 3.55
C THR A 154 15.86 4.90 4.28
N GLN A 155 15.99 3.58 4.10
CA GLN A 155 15.12 2.61 4.79
C GLN A 155 15.22 2.75 6.31
N ASP A 156 16.43 3.01 6.81
CA ASP A 156 16.66 3.22 8.25
C ASP A 156 15.96 4.49 8.75
N ALA A 157 16.07 5.61 8.04
CA ALA A 157 15.37 6.84 8.41
C ALA A 157 13.84 6.68 8.34
N ILE A 158 13.32 5.93 7.36
CA ILE A 158 11.89 5.62 7.28
C ILE A 158 11.45 4.78 8.48
N ALA A 159 12.25 3.80 8.88
CA ALA A 159 11.95 2.95 10.03
C ALA A 159 11.95 3.75 11.35
N GLU A 160 12.95 4.62 11.55
CA GLU A 160 13.03 5.52 12.70
C GLU A 160 11.87 6.51 12.74
N ALA A 161 11.57 7.15 11.60
CA ALA A 161 10.46 8.08 11.46
C ALA A 161 9.10 7.43 11.73
N ARG A 162 8.92 6.18 11.31
CA ARG A 162 7.70 5.41 11.60
C ARG A 162 7.52 5.19 13.11
N GLN A 163 8.60 4.92 13.84
CA GLN A 163 8.52 4.80 15.30
C GLN A 163 8.19 6.14 15.96
N GLN A 164 8.72 7.25 15.45
CA GLN A 164 8.39 8.60 15.93
C GLN A 164 6.91 8.93 15.68
N ALA A 165 6.44 8.72 14.46
CA ALA A 165 5.04 8.92 14.07
C ALA A 165 4.08 8.07 14.92
N LEU A 166 4.42 6.80 15.21
CA LEU A 166 3.62 5.96 16.10
C LEU A 166 3.55 6.50 17.53
N ARG A 167 4.68 6.95 18.09
CA ARG A 167 4.69 7.58 19.42
C ARG A 167 3.83 8.84 19.47
N GLU A 168 3.87 9.64 18.41
CA GLU A 168 3.03 10.83 18.28
C GLU A 168 1.55 10.46 18.14
N ALA A 169 1.20 9.49 17.30
CA ALA A 169 -0.16 9.00 17.12
C ALA A 169 -0.77 8.52 18.45
N VAL A 170 -0.01 7.77 19.26
CA VAL A 170 -0.48 7.34 20.59
C VAL A 170 -0.69 8.53 21.53
N ARG A 171 0.24 9.50 21.57
CA ARG A 171 0.07 10.71 22.39
C ARG A 171 -1.17 11.50 21.96
N ASN A 172 -1.35 11.66 20.65
CA ASN A 172 -2.49 12.36 20.07
C ASN A 172 -3.82 11.66 20.41
N ALA A 173 -3.90 10.33 20.27
CA ALA A 173 -5.07 9.55 20.65
C ALA A 173 -5.43 9.71 22.13
N ARG A 174 -4.41 9.65 23.02
CA ARG A 174 -4.62 9.81 24.47
C ARG A 174 -5.09 11.22 24.84
N GLN A 175 -4.52 12.26 24.23
CA GLN A 175 -4.93 13.64 24.46
C GLN A 175 -6.39 13.88 24.02
N GLN A 176 -6.77 13.36 22.85
CA GLN A 176 -8.15 13.44 22.37
C GLN A 176 -9.13 12.71 23.30
N ALA A 177 -8.77 11.49 23.73
CA ALA A 177 -9.61 10.73 24.66
C ALA A 177 -9.81 11.47 25.99
N GLN A 178 -8.72 11.99 26.56
CA GLN A 178 -8.77 12.74 27.81
C GLN A 178 -9.69 13.96 27.69
N ALA A 179 -9.55 14.75 26.62
CA ALA A 179 -10.39 15.94 26.40
C ALA A 179 -11.89 15.59 26.29
N VAL A 180 -12.24 14.50 25.61
CA VAL A 180 -13.63 14.05 25.47
C VAL A 180 -14.19 13.53 26.80
N LEU A 181 -13.41 12.74 27.54
CA LEU A 181 -13.87 12.17 28.81
C LEU A 181 -14.02 13.25 29.90
N ASP A 182 -13.09 14.20 29.97
CA ASP A 182 -13.14 15.31 30.93
C ASP A 182 -14.39 16.19 30.70
N GLU A 183 -14.71 16.52 29.46
CA GLU A 183 -15.91 17.29 29.10
C GLU A 183 -17.21 16.55 29.46
N LEU A 184 -17.20 15.22 29.37
CA LEU A 184 -18.34 14.37 29.72
C LEU A 184 -18.42 14.03 31.22
N GLY A 185 -17.44 14.46 32.02
CA GLY A 185 -17.34 14.10 33.45
C GLY A 185 -17.10 12.60 33.69
N LEU A 186 -16.49 11.92 32.71
CA LEU A 186 -16.17 10.50 32.74
C LEU A 186 -14.68 10.30 33.05
N SER A 187 -14.32 9.17 33.67
CA SER A 187 -12.92 8.87 34.01
C SER A 187 -12.34 7.82 33.07
N GLN A 188 -11.15 8.06 32.55
CA GLN A 188 -10.43 7.08 31.73
C GLN A 188 -10.08 5.83 32.54
N GLN A 189 -10.46 4.65 32.04
CA GLN A 189 -10.01 3.35 32.52
C GLN A 189 -8.90 2.76 31.62
N GLU A 190 -8.72 1.45 31.66
CA GLU A 190 -7.72 0.73 30.85
C GLU A 190 -8.00 0.80 29.34
N VAL A 191 -6.92 0.72 28.55
CA VAL A 191 -7.00 0.52 27.11
C VAL A 191 -7.35 -0.93 26.84
N ARG A 192 -8.51 -1.19 26.23
CA ARG A 192 -9.03 -2.53 25.97
C ARG A 192 -8.56 -3.10 24.62
N ARG A 193 -8.36 -2.24 23.63
CA ARG A 193 -7.90 -2.63 22.29
C ARG A 193 -6.98 -1.58 21.71
N ILE A 194 -5.93 -2.03 21.03
CA ILE A 194 -5.01 -1.20 20.26
C ILE A 194 -5.02 -1.73 18.83
N GLN A 195 -5.32 -0.87 17.88
CA GLN A 195 -5.20 -1.15 16.46
C GLN A 195 -4.19 -0.18 15.86
N ILE A 196 -3.08 -0.73 15.37
CA ILE A 196 -2.09 0.02 14.62
C ILE A 196 -2.51 -0.04 13.16
N GLN A 197 -2.74 1.12 12.55
CA GLN A 197 -2.92 1.22 11.12
C GLN A 197 -1.56 1.51 10.52
N ASP A 198 -1.04 0.53 9.78
CA ASP A 198 0.14 0.74 8.96
C ASP A 198 -0.23 1.73 7.86
N ALA A 199 0.26 2.96 7.97
CA ALA A 199 0.19 3.88 6.86
C ALA A 199 1.17 3.37 5.78
N ASP A 200 0.67 3.20 4.56
CA ASP A 200 1.54 3.15 3.39
C ASP A 200 2.40 4.42 3.40
N ALA A 201 3.73 4.26 3.36
CA ALA A 201 4.65 5.40 3.39
C ALA A 201 4.30 6.36 2.24
N PRO A 202 3.87 7.60 2.53
CA PRO A 202 3.56 8.59 1.50
C PRO A 202 4.77 8.74 0.57
N ARG A 203 4.54 8.70 -0.74
CA ARG A 203 5.60 9.03 -1.71
C ARG A 203 6.02 10.49 -1.47
N PRO A 204 7.33 10.80 -1.43
CA PRO A 204 7.77 12.16 -1.22
C PRO A 204 7.19 13.07 -2.29
N ARG A 205 6.67 14.21 -1.86
CA ARG A 205 6.14 15.23 -2.74
C ARG A 205 7.28 16.19 -3.10
N PRO A 206 7.57 16.43 -4.38
CA PRO A 206 8.57 17.42 -4.74
C PRO A 206 8.12 18.78 -4.19
N LEU A 207 8.98 19.46 -3.44
CA LEU A 207 8.79 20.89 -3.17
C LEU A 207 8.91 21.60 -4.52
N ALA A 208 7.91 22.40 -4.89
CA ALA A 208 8.03 23.27 -6.04
C ALA A 208 9.15 24.27 -5.75
N ALA A 209 10.33 24.03 -6.32
CA ALA A 209 11.37 25.04 -6.34
C ALA A 209 10.81 26.24 -7.10
N ALA A 210 10.74 27.40 -6.43
CA ALA A 210 10.53 28.66 -7.12
C ALA A 210 11.57 28.72 -8.24
N ALA A 211 11.11 28.76 -9.49
CA ALA A 211 11.94 28.64 -10.67
C ALA A 211 12.97 29.78 -10.69
N ALA A 212 14.15 29.54 -10.11
CA ALA A 212 15.32 30.34 -10.36
C ALA A 212 15.73 30.06 -11.81
N ARG A 213 15.47 31.03 -12.69
CA ARG A 213 16.06 31.06 -14.04
C ARG A 213 17.58 30.98 -13.88
N ALA A 214 18.14 29.81 -14.18
CA ALA A 214 19.57 29.65 -14.32
C ALA A 214 19.89 29.61 -15.82
N GLU A 215 20.27 30.76 -16.36
CA GLU A 215 21.03 30.83 -17.62
C GLU A 215 22.48 30.45 -17.32
N THR A 216 22.85 29.17 -17.47
CA THR A 216 24.26 28.78 -17.62
C THR A 216 24.39 27.55 -18.52
N ALA A 217 25.22 27.69 -19.55
CA ALA A 217 25.63 26.61 -20.46
C ALA A 217 26.65 25.67 -19.78
N ASN A 218 26.17 24.89 -18.81
CA ASN A 218 26.72 23.61 -18.29
C ASN A 218 25.90 23.15 -17.07
N ALA A 219 24.57 23.27 -17.14
CA ALA A 219 23.70 22.92 -16.04
C ALA A 219 23.46 21.41 -16.03
N ALA A 220 23.99 20.72 -15.02
CA ALA A 220 23.58 19.36 -14.71
C ALA A 220 22.08 19.35 -14.38
N THR A 221 21.37 18.27 -14.72
CA THR A 221 19.94 18.15 -14.44
C THR A 221 19.67 18.35 -12.93
N PRO A 222 18.98 19.42 -12.49
CA PRO A 222 18.83 19.71 -11.06
C PRO A 222 17.85 18.72 -10.42
N VAL A 223 18.37 17.85 -9.55
CA VAL A 223 17.59 16.91 -8.74
C VAL A 223 17.78 17.30 -7.29
N VAL A 224 16.71 17.77 -6.63
CA VAL A 224 16.76 18.20 -5.23
C VAL A 224 15.83 17.31 -4.40
N GLY A 225 16.41 16.71 -3.36
CA GLY A 225 15.69 15.94 -2.34
C GLY A 225 14.68 16.83 -1.61
N GLY A 226 13.38 16.52 -1.73
CA GLY A 226 12.34 17.08 -0.87
C GLY A 226 12.27 16.37 0.49
N GLU A 227 11.28 16.72 1.29
CA GLU A 227 10.95 15.97 2.51
C GLU A 227 9.95 14.85 2.19
N GLN A 228 10.14 13.69 2.83
CA GLN A 228 9.20 12.59 2.85
C GLN A 228 8.47 12.63 4.20
N ALA A 229 7.15 12.77 4.17
CA ALA A 229 6.32 12.60 5.36
C ALA A 229 6.09 11.11 5.60
N VAL A 230 6.31 10.65 6.83
CA VAL A 230 5.99 9.31 7.30
C VAL A 230 4.87 9.45 8.31
N GLU A 231 3.71 8.90 7.96
CA GLU A 231 2.50 9.00 8.78
C GLU A 231 2.27 7.70 9.54
N ALA A 232 1.54 7.78 10.65
CA ALA A 232 1.04 6.61 11.35
C ALA A 232 -0.30 6.96 12.02
N ALA A 233 -1.19 5.98 12.11
CA ALA A 233 -2.44 6.11 12.83
C ALA A 233 -2.61 4.95 13.83
N VAL A 234 -3.08 5.29 15.03
CA VAL A 234 -3.36 4.31 16.09
C VAL A 234 -4.77 4.57 16.60
N THR A 235 -5.60 3.54 16.52
CA THR A 235 -6.92 3.53 17.12
C THR A 235 -6.87 2.84 18.48
N LEU A 236 -7.35 3.51 19.52
CA LEU A 236 -7.46 2.99 20.88
C LEU A 236 -8.93 2.83 21.23
N GLU A 237 -9.30 1.67 21.79
CA GLU A 237 -10.56 1.51 22.51
C GLU A 237 -10.28 1.57 24.01
N ILE A 238 -10.89 2.54 24.69
CA ILE A 238 -10.59 2.89 26.07
C ILE A 238 -11.86 2.73 26.89
N GLY A 239 -11.80 2.03 28.02
CA GLY A 239 -12.95 1.94 28.93
C GLY A 239 -13.19 3.25 29.69
N TYR A 240 -14.44 3.52 30.08
CA TYR A 240 -14.82 4.61 30.98
C TYR A 240 -16.01 4.24 31.86
#